data_AF-A0A5K3FFF3-F1
#
_entry.id   AF-A0A5K3FFF3-F1
#
_cell.length_a   1.000
_cell.length_b   1.000
_cell.length_c   1.000
_cell.angle_alpha   90.00
_cell.angle_beta   90.00
_cell.angle_gamma   90.00
#
_symmetry.space_group_name_H-M   'P 1'
#
loop_
_entity.id
_entity.type
_entity.pdbx_description
1 polymer ?
#
loop_
_entity_poly.entity_id
_entity_poly.type
_entity_poly.pdbx_seq_one_letter_code
_entity_poly.pdbx_strand_id
1 'polypeptide(L)'
;MKNAPAHKVHALVVPEQGRIAVNFISDLVLVHHQHSRTSLAYDIALKGKETEGGVERHYPILPPISLADVNIPCKDIPALSLEPGADFSTPLYASSWIIFPPNVVIDGRLGCLWTVDLDLHAFAKLISDPVVLVECLLNRSGAKPTLREYCRQLAEDVITAIAHPPTPPLTEFSTLVASSRHLETLTSIFARFVAVQKAARKASKRGKNKPTRTRTQDSPSEPICRPYEQPFVFTPDDVLETILSPLSASENLHIQRFLSHVVLRYISALRSRSLAVDPVFYDMLFESLVNAGDFMRLVHLIQSGILVDSKEIANCLLSIESTFPPAGQLALDMLHRLGNANESIMEVLLAKGDPITALRFCKDHTELLSLPDTPRKVLDSAMLSSDPLVFYSVFRFFERAAPLTCSFVEDPKYQPYAAHFVSLFGPSSLVIQQ
;
A
#
# COMPACT_ATOMS: atom_id res chain seq x y z
N MET A 1 -31.54 -20.97 -23.25
CA MET A 1 -31.70 -19.50 -23.20
C MET A 1 -32.27 -19.09 -24.55
N LYS A 2 -33.43 -18.42 -24.56
CA LYS A 2 -34.09 -17.95 -25.79
C LYS A 2 -33.22 -16.87 -26.45
N ASN A 3 -33.16 -16.88 -27.78
CA ASN A 3 -32.47 -15.93 -28.65
C ASN A 3 -32.86 -14.48 -28.34
N ALA A 4 -32.20 -13.86 -27.36
CA ALA A 4 -32.18 -12.41 -27.26
C ALA A 4 -31.34 -11.86 -28.43
N PRO A 5 -31.75 -10.76 -29.07
CA PRO A 5 -30.94 -10.15 -30.13
C PRO A 5 -29.57 -9.75 -29.56
N ALA A 6 -28.51 -9.97 -30.34
CA ALA A 6 -27.17 -9.53 -29.94
C ALA A 6 -27.16 -8.00 -29.86
N HIS A 7 -26.87 -7.46 -28.68
CA HIS A 7 -26.76 -6.03 -28.47
C HIS A 7 -25.30 -5.59 -28.62
N LYS A 8 -25.08 -4.57 -29.45
CA LYS A 8 -23.77 -3.94 -29.58
C LYS A 8 -23.50 -3.12 -28.30
N VAL A 9 -22.44 -3.47 -27.57
CA VAL A 9 -22.04 -2.76 -26.33
C VAL A 9 -20.72 -2.03 -26.52
N HIS A 10 -19.81 -2.59 -27.32
CA HIS A 10 -18.49 -2.00 -27.59
C HIS A 10 -18.25 -1.87 -29.10
N ALA A 11 -17.52 -0.82 -29.49
CA ALA A 11 -17.08 -0.58 -30.86
C ALA A 11 -15.60 -0.19 -30.87
N LEU A 12 -14.78 -0.88 -31.66
CA LEU A 12 -13.38 -0.51 -31.86
C LEU A 12 -13.28 0.44 -33.06
N VAL A 13 -12.71 1.63 -32.85
CA VAL A 13 -12.51 2.63 -33.89
C VAL A 13 -11.16 2.37 -34.55
N VAL A 14 -11.20 1.84 -35.77
CA VAL A 14 -10.01 1.59 -36.59
C VAL A 14 -9.80 2.80 -37.51
N PRO A 15 -8.69 3.54 -37.37
CA PRO A 15 -8.44 4.75 -38.15
C PRO A 15 -8.08 4.46 -39.62
N GLU A 16 -7.54 3.28 -39.90
CA GLU A 16 -7.08 2.89 -41.23
C GLU A 16 -8.18 2.18 -42.02
N GLN A 17 -8.31 2.50 -43.31
CA GLN A 17 -9.23 1.84 -44.23
C GLN A 17 -8.49 0.78 -45.05
N GLY A 18 -9.05 -0.43 -45.15
CA GLY A 18 -8.48 -1.49 -45.97
C GLY A 18 -8.72 -2.88 -45.40
N ARG A 19 -7.90 -3.84 -45.85
CA ARG A 19 -7.95 -5.22 -45.38
C ARG A 19 -7.35 -5.31 -43.98
N ILE A 20 -8.22 -5.58 -43.02
CA ILE A 20 -7.85 -5.83 -41.63
C ILE A 20 -7.92 -7.32 -41.31
N ALA A 21 -7.12 -7.74 -40.34
CA ALA A 21 -7.20 -9.07 -39.75
C ALA A 21 -7.08 -8.94 -38.23
N VAL A 22 -7.67 -9.88 -37.48
CA VAL A 22 -7.86 -9.73 -36.03
C VAL A 22 -7.34 -10.93 -35.27
N ASN A 23 -6.53 -10.66 -34.24
CA ASN A 23 -6.10 -11.63 -33.23
C ASN A 23 -6.61 -11.21 -31.84
N PHE A 24 -6.79 -12.19 -30.96
CA PHE A 24 -7.10 -12.07 -29.55
C PHE A 24 -5.94 -12.67 -28.75
N ILE A 25 -5.21 -11.83 -28.03
CA ILE A 25 -3.96 -12.23 -27.34
C ILE A 25 -3.95 -11.64 -25.96
N SER A 26 -3.85 -12.46 -24.91
CA SER A 26 -3.81 -11.99 -23.52
C SER A 26 -4.92 -10.97 -23.21
N ASP A 27 -6.14 -11.32 -23.64
CA ASP A 27 -7.36 -10.50 -23.54
C ASP A 27 -7.34 -9.13 -24.24
N LEU A 28 -6.35 -8.90 -25.12
CA LEU A 28 -6.31 -7.79 -26.07
C LEU A 28 -6.90 -8.18 -27.41
N VAL A 29 -7.55 -7.22 -28.06
CA VAL A 29 -7.89 -7.30 -29.49
C VAL A 29 -6.78 -6.60 -30.27
N LEU A 30 -6.05 -7.36 -31.08
CA LEU A 30 -5.08 -6.83 -32.02
C LEU A 30 -5.70 -6.76 -33.41
N VAL A 31 -5.73 -5.57 -33.99
CA VAL A 31 -6.19 -5.34 -35.36
C VAL A 31 -4.97 -5.07 -36.23
N HIS A 32 -4.66 -6.01 -37.11
CA HIS A 32 -3.57 -5.95 -38.06
C HIS A 32 -4.05 -5.29 -39.36
N HIS A 33 -3.37 -4.25 -39.81
CA HIS A 33 -3.60 -3.68 -41.13
C HIS A 33 -2.47 -4.09 -42.08
N GLN A 34 -2.81 -4.96 -43.04
CA GLN A 34 -1.81 -5.61 -43.89
C GLN A 34 -1.08 -4.63 -44.82
N HIS A 35 -1.76 -3.56 -45.26
CA HIS A 35 -1.18 -2.61 -46.22
C HIS A 35 -0.15 -1.69 -45.57
N SER A 36 -0.45 -1.12 -44.39
CA SER A 36 0.48 -0.28 -43.62
C SER A 36 1.51 -1.10 -42.85
N ARG A 37 1.32 -2.42 -42.74
CA ARG A 37 2.15 -3.34 -41.95
C ARG A 37 2.18 -2.98 -40.46
N THR A 38 1.07 -2.46 -39.95
CA THR A 38 0.94 -2.07 -38.54
C THR A 38 -0.14 -2.90 -37.84
N SER A 39 -0.03 -2.95 -36.52
CA SER A 39 -0.96 -3.56 -35.60
C SER A 39 -1.42 -2.52 -34.60
N LEU A 40 -2.72 -2.50 -34.34
CA LEU A 40 -3.38 -1.65 -33.36
C LEU A 40 -3.86 -2.54 -32.21
N ALA A 41 -3.49 -2.19 -30.98
CA ALA A 41 -3.95 -2.91 -29.79
C ALA A 41 -5.15 -2.19 -29.16
N TYR A 42 -6.16 -2.97 -28.73
CA TYR A 42 -7.34 -2.48 -28.02
C TYR A 42 -7.62 -3.36 -26.81
N ASP A 43 -7.95 -2.72 -25.69
CA ASP A 43 -8.37 -3.40 -24.46
C ASP A 43 -9.81 -2.99 -24.13
N ILE A 44 -10.75 -3.91 -24.31
CA ILE A 44 -12.19 -3.65 -24.11
C ILE A 44 -12.57 -3.54 -22.63
N ALA A 45 -11.69 -3.95 -21.70
CA ALA A 45 -11.94 -3.79 -20.27
C ALA A 45 -11.60 -2.39 -19.75
N LEU A 46 -10.86 -1.60 -20.55
CA LEU A 46 -10.73 -0.18 -20.30
C LEU A 46 -12.06 0.52 -20.59
N LYS A 47 -12.32 1.64 -19.93
CA LYS A 47 -13.50 2.43 -20.24
C LYS A 47 -13.37 3.05 -21.63
N GLY A 48 -14.39 2.90 -22.48
CA GLY A 48 -14.42 3.56 -23.78
C GLY A 48 -14.29 5.08 -23.65
N LYS A 49 -13.63 5.74 -24.62
CA LYS A 49 -13.42 7.19 -24.62
C LYS A 49 -14.73 7.96 -24.87
N GLU A 50 -15.63 7.38 -25.63
CA GLU A 50 -16.93 7.94 -25.97
C GLU A 50 -18.04 6.92 -25.71
N THR A 51 -19.22 7.42 -25.35
CA THR A 51 -20.43 6.60 -25.26
C THR A 51 -21.51 7.25 -26.10
N GLU A 52 -21.83 6.65 -27.24
CA GLU A 52 -22.90 7.10 -28.12
C GLU A 52 -23.96 6.02 -28.23
N GLY A 53 -25.22 6.38 -27.92
CA GLY A 53 -26.34 5.43 -27.99
C GLY A 53 -26.19 4.20 -27.08
N GLY A 54 -25.46 4.31 -25.97
CA GLY A 54 -25.17 3.20 -25.07
C GLY A 54 -24.05 2.26 -25.54
N VAL A 55 -23.36 2.59 -26.64
CA VAL A 55 -22.20 1.85 -27.15
C VAL A 55 -20.93 2.58 -26.74
N GLU A 56 -20.03 1.87 -26.07
CA GLU A 56 -18.70 2.38 -25.72
C GLU A 56 -17.75 2.26 -26.91
N ARG A 57 -17.13 3.38 -27.32
CA ARG A 57 -16.13 3.41 -28.36
C ARG A 57 -14.72 3.37 -27.79
N HIS A 58 -13.93 2.47 -28.34
CA HIS A 58 -12.54 2.23 -27.96
C HIS A 58 -11.61 2.67 -29.08
N TYR A 59 -10.50 3.25 -28.68
CA TYR A 59 -9.43 3.68 -29.57
C TYR A 59 -8.16 2.88 -29.25
N PRO A 60 -7.19 2.81 -30.17
CA PRO A 60 -5.94 2.10 -29.92
C PRO A 60 -5.27 2.57 -28.62
N ILE A 61 -4.85 1.63 -27.78
CA ILE A 61 -4.11 1.91 -26.54
C ILE A 61 -2.63 2.22 -26.81
N LEU A 62 -2.14 1.77 -27.97
CA LEU A 62 -0.78 1.97 -28.44
C LEU A 62 -0.80 2.73 -29.77
N PRO A 63 0.27 3.45 -30.11
CA PRO A 63 0.50 3.86 -31.49
C PRO A 63 0.54 2.63 -32.42
N PRO A 64 0.32 2.78 -33.73
CA PRO A 64 0.46 1.68 -34.68
C PRO A 64 1.88 1.09 -34.60
N ILE A 65 1.97 -0.20 -34.29
CA ILE A 65 3.24 -0.92 -34.13
C ILE A 65 3.33 -2.11 -35.07
N SER A 66 4.51 -2.35 -35.65
CA SER A 66 4.74 -3.55 -36.44
C SER A 66 4.93 -4.78 -35.54
N LEU A 67 4.59 -5.97 -36.04
CA LEU A 67 5.03 -7.22 -35.41
C LEU A 67 6.57 -7.26 -35.44
N ALA A 68 7.17 -7.91 -34.45
CA ALA A 68 8.61 -8.10 -34.44
C ALA A 68 9.04 -9.07 -35.55
N ASP A 69 10.15 -8.78 -36.22
CA ASP A 69 10.71 -9.67 -37.22
C ASP A 69 11.16 -10.98 -36.55
N VAL A 70 10.91 -12.09 -37.25
CA VAL A 70 11.31 -13.43 -36.80
C VAL A 70 12.33 -13.97 -37.79
N ASN A 71 13.53 -14.21 -37.28
CA ASN A 71 14.58 -14.91 -38.01
C ASN A 71 14.57 -16.37 -37.57
N ILE A 72 14.42 -17.27 -38.53
CA ILE A 72 14.50 -18.71 -38.30
C ILE A 72 15.50 -19.35 -39.28
N PRO A 73 16.24 -20.37 -38.84
CA PRO A 73 17.12 -21.11 -39.75
C PRO A 73 16.35 -21.70 -40.93
N CYS A 74 16.86 -21.56 -42.16
CA CYS A 74 16.19 -22.08 -43.37
C CYS A 74 15.85 -23.58 -43.27
N LYS A 75 16.66 -24.37 -42.55
CA LYS A 75 16.42 -25.81 -42.29
C LYS A 75 15.09 -26.10 -41.59
N ASP A 76 14.57 -25.15 -40.82
CA ASP A 76 13.34 -25.30 -40.03
C ASP A 76 12.10 -24.83 -40.82
N ILE A 77 12.29 -24.30 -42.04
CA ILE A 77 11.22 -23.89 -42.95
C ILE A 77 10.97 -25.00 -43.97
N PRO A 78 9.76 -25.60 -44.03
CA PRO A 78 9.45 -26.66 -44.97
C PRO A 78 9.71 -26.29 -46.44
N ALA A 79 9.46 -25.03 -46.82
CA ALA A 79 9.70 -24.53 -48.18
C ALA A 79 11.19 -24.30 -48.53
N LEU A 80 12.08 -24.15 -47.53
CA LEU A 80 13.49 -23.76 -47.71
C LEU A 80 14.48 -24.77 -47.10
N SER A 81 14.00 -25.94 -46.65
CA SER A 81 14.78 -26.90 -45.86
C SER A 81 15.99 -27.51 -46.58
N LEU A 82 16.06 -27.37 -47.91
CA LEU A 82 17.15 -27.86 -48.77
C LEU A 82 18.25 -26.82 -49.00
N GLU A 83 18.06 -25.58 -48.54
CA GLU A 83 19.02 -24.49 -48.72
C GLU A 83 20.13 -24.54 -47.63
N PRO A 84 21.40 -24.28 -47.97
CA PRO A 84 22.49 -24.24 -46.99
C PRO A 84 22.22 -23.18 -45.91
N GLY A 85 22.56 -23.48 -44.66
CA GLY A 85 22.09 -22.82 -43.43
C GLY A 85 22.30 -21.31 -43.31
N ALA A 86 21.46 -20.54 -44.01
CA ALA A 86 21.22 -19.13 -43.77
C ALA A 86 20.01 -18.94 -42.84
N ASP A 87 19.93 -17.78 -42.20
CA ASP A 87 18.73 -17.35 -41.48
C ASP A 87 17.76 -16.69 -42.47
N PHE A 88 16.50 -17.11 -42.41
CA PHE A 88 15.41 -16.53 -43.18
C PHE A 88 14.61 -15.55 -42.32
N SER A 89 14.48 -14.32 -42.82
CA SER A 89 13.61 -13.31 -42.24
C SER A 89 12.21 -13.42 -42.84
N THR A 90 11.23 -13.69 -41.99
CA THR A 90 9.85 -13.90 -42.45
C THR A 90 9.20 -12.60 -42.88
N PRO A 91 8.65 -12.49 -44.11
CA PRO A 91 7.95 -11.28 -44.55
C PRO A 91 6.66 -11.10 -43.74
N LEU A 92 6.66 -10.15 -42.81
CA LEU A 92 5.49 -9.83 -42.00
C LEU A 92 4.35 -9.24 -42.84
N TYR A 93 3.12 -9.51 -42.42
CA TYR A 93 1.88 -9.01 -43.04
C TYR A 93 1.71 -9.40 -44.50
N ALA A 94 2.23 -10.56 -44.91
CA ALA A 94 2.07 -11.03 -46.28
C ALA A 94 0.58 -11.15 -46.64
N SER A 95 0.23 -10.80 -47.89
CA SER A 95 -1.16 -10.88 -48.37
C SER A 95 -1.73 -12.31 -48.37
N SER A 96 -0.84 -13.31 -48.35
CA SER A 96 -1.15 -14.75 -48.24
C SER A 96 -1.46 -15.21 -46.81
N TRP A 97 -1.25 -14.37 -45.79
CA TRP A 97 -1.54 -14.75 -44.41
C TRP A 97 -3.03 -15.01 -44.22
N ILE A 98 -3.33 -16.16 -43.64
CA ILE A 98 -4.66 -16.52 -43.17
C ILE A 98 -4.62 -16.47 -41.65
N ILE A 99 -5.33 -15.51 -41.06
CA ILE A 99 -5.42 -15.37 -39.61
C ILE A 99 -6.55 -16.24 -39.09
N PHE A 100 -6.23 -17.09 -38.12
CA PHE A 100 -7.16 -17.94 -37.41
C PHE A 100 -7.17 -17.54 -35.92
N PRO A 101 -8.24 -16.88 -35.45
CA PRO A 101 -8.39 -16.55 -34.04
C PRO A 101 -8.23 -17.79 -33.14
N PRO A 102 -7.61 -17.66 -31.95
CA PRO A 102 -7.30 -16.41 -31.29
C PRO A 102 -5.98 -15.77 -31.76
N ASN A 103 -4.94 -16.53 -32.06
CA ASN A 103 -3.60 -15.96 -32.27
C ASN A 103 -2.77 -16.68 -33.34
N VAL A 104 -3.39 -17.48 -34.20
CA VAL A 104 -2.69 -18.28 -35.19
C VAL A 104 -2.64 -17.57 -36.53
N VAL A 105 -1.48 -17.58 -37.18
CA VAL A 105 -1.27 -17.07 -38.54
C VAL A 105 -0.72 -18.20 -39.40
N ILE A 106 -1.47 -18.57 -40.42
CA ILE A 106 -1.08 -19.61 -41.38
C ILE A 106 -0.42 -18.92 -42.58
N ASP A 107 0.83 -19.28 -42.84
CA ASP A 107 1.57 -18.84 -44.01
C ASP A 107 1.68 -19.97 -45.04
N GLY A 108 0.77 -19.97 -46.01
CA GLY A 108 0.75 -20.97 -47.07
C GLY A 108 1.96 -20.92 -48.02
N ARG A 109 2.74 -19.83 -48.05
CA ARG A 109 3.94 -19.75 -48.90
C ARG A 109 5.11 -20.50 -48.28
N LEU A 110 5.26 -20.38 -46.96
CA LEU A 110 6.34 -21.02 -46.21
C LEU A 110 5.96 -22.44 -45.75
N GLY A 111 4.65 -22.76 -45.75
CA GLY A 111 4.15 -23.99 -45.14
C GLY A 111 4.22 -23.94 -43.61
N CYS A 112 4.29 -22.74 -43.03
CA CYS A 112 4.48 -22.54 -41.59
C CYS A 112 3.17 -22.14 -40.91
N LEU A 113 3.02 -22.55 -39.66
CA LEU A 113 1.99 -22.09 -38.75
C LEU A 113 2.65 -21.29 -37.63
N TRP A 114 2.27 -20.03 -37.53
CA TRP A 114 2.82 -19.09 -36.56
C TRP A 114 1.81 -18.81 -35.46
N THR A 115 2.31 -18.54 -34.27
CA THR A 115 1.53 -18.01 -33.16
C THR A 115 2.02 -16.62 -32.82
N VAL A 116 1.10 -15.67 -32.74
CA VAL A 116 1.39 -14.33 -32.23
C VAL A 116 1.26 -14.38 -30.70
N ASP A 117 2.22 -13.76 -30.01
CA ASP A 117 2.21 -13.64 -28.57
C ASP A 117 2.58 -12.21 -28.15
N LEU A 118 2.32 -11.86 -26.89
CA LEU A 118 2.54 -10.53 -26.33
C LEU A 118 3.70 -10.55 -25.33
N ASP A 119 4.80 -9.88 -25.66
CA ASP A 119 5.82 -9.55 -24.68
C ASP A 119 5.30 -8.44 -23.74
N LEU A 120 4.93 -8.82 -22.52
CA LEU A 120 4.42 -7.91 -21.49
C LEU A 120 5.45 -6.84 -21.09
N HIS A 121 6.75 -7.15 -21.11
CA HIS A 121 7.79 -6.21 -20.72
C HIS A 121 8.00 -5.13 -21.80
N ALA A 122 8.06 -5.53 -23.07
CA ALA A 122 8.10 -4.59 -24.18
C ALA A 122 6.80 -3.77 -24.27
N PHE A 123 5.65 -4.43 -24.14
CA PHE A 123 4.33 -3.80 -24.16
C PHE A 123 4.20 -2.71 -23.09
N ALA A 124 4.68 -2.96 -21.87
CA ALA A 124 4.62 -1.98 -20.79
C ALA A 124 5.37 -0.68 -21.11
N LYS A 125 6.49 -0.76 -21.84
CA LYS A 125 7.30 0.42 -22.23
C LYS A 125 6.64 1.27 -23.31
N LEU A 126 5.70 0.71 -24.07
CA LEU A 126 5.03 1.41 -25.17
C LEU A 126 3.83 2.25 -24.70
N ILE A 127 3.29 2.00 -23.50
CA ILE A 127 2.18 2.77 -22.94
C ILE A 127 2.74 3.96 -22.17
N SER A 128 2.43 5.18 -22.63
CA SER A 128 2.89 6.42 -21.97
C SER A 128 2.10 6.79 -20.72
N ASP A 129 0.80 6.48 -20.67
CA ASP A 129 -0.06 6.84 -19.54
C ASP A 129 0.09 5.80 -18.41
N PRO A 130 0.60 6.20 -17.22
CA PRO A 130 0.83 5.30 -16.10
C PRO A 130 -0.45 4.64 -15.58
N VAL A 131 -1.60 5.35 -15.61
CA VAL A 131 -2.88 4.85 -15.12
C VAL A 131 -3.42 3.78 -16.07
N VAL A 132 -3.36 4.06 -17.38
CA VAL A 132 -3.77 3.11 -18.42
C VAL A 132 -2.89 1.87 -18.39
N LEU A 133 -1.57 2.03 -18.23
CA LEU A 133 -0.62 0.93 -18.13
C LEU A 133 -0.96 0.00 -16.95
N VAL A 134 -1.17 0.55 -15.76
CA VAL A 134 -1.53 -0.24 -14.58
C VAL A 134 -2.87 -0.95 -14.80
N GLU A 135 -3.89 -0.27 -15.34
CA GLU A 135 -5.19 -0.88 -15.60
C GLU A 135 -5.08 -2.04 -16.59
N CYS A 136 -4.32 -1.83 -17.65
CA CYS A 136 -3.92 -2.83 -18.62
C CYS A 136 -3.26 -4.04 -17.93
N LEU A 137 -2.16 -3.84 -17.21
CA LEU A 137 -1.38 -4.94 -16.65
C LEU A 137 -2.20 -5.75 -15.64
N LEU A 138 -3.03 -5.11 -14.82
CA LEU A 138 -3.88 -5.79 -13.84
C LEU A 138 -4.83 -6.80 -14.48
N ASN A 139 -5.25 -6.59 -15.72
CA ASN A 139 -6.16 -7.48 -16.42
C ASN A 139 -5.45 -8.65 -17.12
N ARG A 140 -4.11 -8.71 -17.12
CA ARG A 140 -3.36 -9.74 -17.87
C ARG A 140 -2.77 -10.82 -16.99
N SER A 141 -2.94 -12.07 -17.40
CA SER A 141 -2.26 -13.21 -16.80
C SER A 141 -0.74 -13.05 -16.89
N GLY A 142 -0.02 -13.33 -15.81
CA GLY A 142 1.45 -13.27 -15.81
C GLY A 142 2.05 -11.86 -15.74
N ALA A 143 1.25 -10.80 -15.70
CA ALA A 143 1.75 -9.42 -15.67
C ALA A 143 2.22 -8.92 -14.28
N LYS A 144 2.02 -9.70 -13.20
CA LYS A 144 2.40 -9.30 -11.84
C LYS A 144 3.89 -8.93 -11.71
N PRO A 145 4.87 -9.71 -12.21
CA PRO A 145 6.29 -9.34 -12.13
C PRO A 145 6.60 -8.04 -12.88
N THR A 146 6.05 -7.87 -14.07
CA THR A 146 6.22 -6.64 -14.88
C THR A 146 5.63 -5.42 -14.18
N LEU A 147 4.45 -5.56 -13.55
CA LEU A 147 3.84 -4.48 -12.78
C LEU A 147 4.66 -4.14 -11.54
N ARG A 148 5.22 -5.13 -10.84
CA ARG A 148 6.12 -4.91 -9.70
C ARG A 148 7.38 -4.14 -10.12
N GLU A 149 7.97 -4.52 -11.24
CA GLU A 149 9.13 -3.83 -11.82
C GLU A 149 8.81 -2.38 -12.15
N TYR A 150 7.68 -2.16 -12.84
CA TYR A 150 7.22 -0.83 -13.19
C TYR A 150 6.95 0.06 -11.97
N CYS A 151 6.29 -0.49 -10.94
CA CYS A 151 6.02 0.25 -9.69
C CYS A 151 7.31 0.65 -8.96
N ARG A 152 8.34 -0.20 -8.98
CA ARG A 152 9.66 0.13 -8.43
C ARG A 152 10.35 1.24 -9.22
N GLN A 153 10.38 1.12 -10.54
CA GLN A 153 10.94 2.16 -11.42
C GLN A 153 10.22 3.49 -11.21
N LEU A 154 8.89 3.48 -11.10
CA LEU A 154 8.10 4.68 -10.82
C LEU A 154 8.48 5.32 -9.48
N ALA A 155 8.75 4.52 -8.44
CA ALA A 155 9.20 5.04 -7.15
C ALA A 155 10.60 5.64 -7.24
N GLU A 156 11.52 4.98 -7.95
CA GLU A 156 12.88 5.48 -8.20
C GLU A 156 12.87 6.78 -9.00
N ASP A 157 12.07 6.87 -10.06
CA ASP A 157 11.91 8.08 -10.88
C ASP A 157 11.40 9.25 -10.03
N VAL A 158 10.45 8.99 -9.12
CA VAL A 158 9.95 10.00 -8.16
C VAL A 158 11.05 10.43 -7.19
N ILE A 159 11.83 9.49 -6.66
CA ILE A 159 12.96 9.79 -5.76
C ILE A 159 13.97 10.67 -6.49
N THR A 160 14.38 10.30 -7.71
CA THR A 160 15.32 11.08 -8.52
C THR A 160 14.76 12.46 -8.83
N ALA A 161 13.49 12.57 -9.21
CA ALA A 161 12.86 13.85 -9.54
C ALA A 161 12.78 14.81 -8.33
N ILE A 162 12.58 14.29 -7.12
CA ILE A 162 12.52 15.08 -5.88
C ILE A 162 13.93 15.41 -5.37
N ALA A 163 14.86 14.44 -5.39
CA ALA A 163 16.22 14.60 -4.88
C ALA A 163 17.10 15.47 -5.80
N HIS A 164 16.92 15.34 -7.10
CA HIS A 164 17.69 16.05 -8.13
C HIS A 164 16.72 16.73 -9.10
N PRO A 165 16.19 17.91 -8.73
CA PRO A 165 15.37 18.67 -9.67
C PRO A 165 16.21 18.96 -10.93
N PRO A 166 15.71 18.65 -12.14
CA PRO A 166 16.48 18.80 -13.36
C PRO A 166 16.85 20.28 -13.55
N THR A 167 18.15 20.57 -13.41
CA THR A 167 18.90 21.80 -13.72
C THR A 167 18.21 23.18 -13.52
N PRO A 168 18.87 24.15 -12.86
CA PRO A 168 18.33 25.51 -12.68
C PRO A 168 18.24 26.22 -14.06
N PRO A 169 17.12 26.88 -14.39
CA PRO A 169 16.43 27.83 -13.53
C PRO A 169 14.93 27.51 -13.37
N LEU A 170 14.58 26.34 -12.85
CA LEU A 170 13.20 26.06 -12.48
C LEU A 170 12.92 26.62 -11.08
N THR A 171 12.03 27.59 -10.99
CA THR A 171 11.49 28.14 -9.73
C THR A 171 10.91 27.02 -8.86
N GLU A 172 10.92 27.18 -7.53
CA GLU A 172 10.31 26.25 -6.55
C GLU A 172 8.89 25.80 -6.92
N PHE A 173 8.17 26.61 -7.70
CA PHE A 173 6.87 26.29 -8.25
C PHE A 173 6.87 25.04 -9.15
N SER A 174 7.91 24.82 -9.97
CA SER A 174 7.96 23.70 -10.92
C SER A 174 8.20 22.36 -10.23
N THR A 175 9.01 22.33 -9.18
CA THR A 175 9.24 21.12 -8.37
C THR A 175 8.00 20.75 -7.56
N LEU A 176 7.26 21.74 -7.05
CA LEU A 176 5.94 21.53 -6.44
C LEU A 176 4.90 20.98 -7.43
N VAL A 177 4.85 21.51 -8.65
CA VAL A 177 3.94 21.01 -9.70
C VAL A 177 4.28 19.57 -10.11
N ALA A 178 5.57 19.24 -10.28
CA ALA A 178 6.01 17.87 -10.57
C ALA A 178 5.62 16.92 -9.45
N SER A 179 5.89 17.30 -8.20
CA SER A 179 5.49 16.53 -7.01
C SER A 179 3.98 16.32 -6.94
N SER A 180 3.17 17.32 -7.27
CA SER A 180 1.71 17.18 -7.34
C SER A 180 1.27 16.16 -8.40
N ARG A 181 1.86 16.20 -9.59
CA ARG A 181 1.55 15.25 -10.67
C ARG A 181 1.91 13.82 -10.28
N HIS A 182 3.07 13.61 -9.66
CA HIS A 182 3.47 12.29 -9.15
C HIS A 182 2.51 11.80 -8.06
N LEU A 183 2.10 12.68 -7.13
CA LEU A 183 1.14 12.34 -6.08
C LEU A 183 -0.23 11.97 -6.64
N GLU A 184 -0.74 12.73 -7.61
CA GLU A 184 -2.00 12.43 -8.30
C GLU A 184 -1.96 11.10 -9.04
N THR A 185 -0.85 10.85 -9.75
CA THR A 185 -0.61 9.60 -10.47
C THR A 185 -0.64 8.40 -9.52
N LEU A 186 0.15 8.43 -8.45
CA LEU A 186 0.16 7.38 -7.42
C LEU A 186 -1.21 7.23 -6.75
N THR A 187 -1.90 8.33 -6.49
CA THR A 187 -3.26 8.31 -5.91
C THR A 187 -4.24 7.59 -6.83
N SER A 188 -4.18 7.83 -8.14
CA SER A 188 -5.02 7.14 -9.14
C SER A 188 -4.71 5.65 -9.20
N ILE A 189 -3.41 5.30 -9.23
CA ILE A 189 -2.93 3.91 -9.22
C ILE A 189 -3.42 3.17 -7.95
N PHE A 190 -3.25 3.78 -6.77
CA PHE A 190 -3.74 3.22 -5.52
C PHE A 190 -5.27 3.07 -5.51
N ALA A 191 -6.01 4.07 -5.99
CA ALA A 191 -7.46 3.98 -6.08
C ALA A 191 -7.88 2.78 -6.95
N ARG A 192 -7.12 2.46 -8.00
CA ARG A 192 -7.35 1.27 -8.84
C ARG A 192 -6.99 -0.03 -8.13
N PHE A 193 -5.83 -0.15 -7.50
CA PHE A 193 -5.45 -1.36 -6.73
C PHE A 193 -6.49 -1.71 -5.67
N VAL A 194 -6.90 -0.70 -4.89
CA VAL A 194 -7.90 -0.87 -3.83
C VAL A 194 -9.29 -1.21 -4.41
N ALA A 195 -9.64 -0.67 -5.60
CA ALA A 195 -10.87 -1.04 -6.30
C ALA A 195 -10.90 -2.52 -6.67
N VAL A 196 -9.81 -3.01 -7.27
CA VAL A 196 -9.67 -4.41 -7.69
C VAL A 196 -9.70 -5.34 -6.47
N GLN A 197 -8.98 -4.99 -5.38
CA GLN A 197 -9.01 -5.76 -4.14
C GLN A 197 -10.42 -5.87 -3.54
N LYS A 198 -11.20 -4.77 -3.54
CA LYS A 198 -12.59 -4.79 -3.08
C LYS A 198 -13.48 -5.64 -3.99
N ALA A 199 -13.31 -5.55 -5.31
CA ALA A 199 -14.05 -6.35 -6.27
C ALA A 199 -13.79 -7.86 -6.07
N ALA A 200 -12.52 -8.24 -5.92
CA ALA A 200 -12.11 -9.62 -5.67
C ALA A 200 -12.70 -10.17 -4.34
N ARG A 201 -12.66 -9.38 -3.25
CA ARG A 201 -13.30 -9.77 -1.97
C ARG A 201 -14.82 -9.97 -2.11
N LYS A 202 -15.51 -9.13 -2.89
CA LYS A 202 -16.95 -9.29 -3.17
C LYS A 202 -17.22 -10.54 -4.01
N ALA A 203 -16.38 -10.83 -5.00
CA ALA A 203 -16.50 -12.03 -5.83
C ALA A 203 -16.32 -13.31 -5.01
N SER A 204 -15.31 -13.35 -4.14
CA SER A 204 -15.06 -14.48 -3.22
C SER A 204 -16.25 -14.76 -2.29
N LYS A 205 -16.86 -13.71 -1.71
CA LYS A 205 -18.07 -13.85 -0.88
C LYS A 205 -19.27 -14.39 -1.66
N ARG A 206 -19.46 -13.98 -2.93
CA ARG A 206 -20.53 -14.50 -3.79
C ARG A 206 -20.30 -15.96 -4.21
N GLY A 207 -19.04 -16.37 -4.38
CA GLY A 207 -18.67 -17.75 -4.71
C GLY A 207 -19.04 -18.77 -3.62
N LYS A 208 -18.96 -18.40 -2.34
CA LYS A 208 -19.36 -19.27 -1.22
C LYS A 208 -20.86 -19.53 -1.12
N ASN A 209 -21.70 -18.66 -1.71
CA ASN A 209 -23.17 -18.78 -1.66
C ASN A 209 -23.78 -19.48 -2.89
N LYS A 210 -22.96 -20.03 -3.80
CA LYS A 210 -23.45 -20.79 -4.95
C LYS A 210 -23.18 -22.28 -4.69
N PRO A 211 -24.19 -23.16 -4.70
CA PRO A 211 -23.97 -24.57 -4.50
C PRO A 211 -23.05 -25.09 -5.60
N THR A 212 -22.01 -25.79 -5.19
CA THR A 212 -20.99 -26.40 -6.01
C THR A 212 -21.65 -27.35 -7.02
N ARG A 213 -21.88 -26.90 -8.26
CA ARG A 213 -22.01 -27.85 -9.37
C ARG A 213 -20.62 -28.43 -9.57
N THR A 214 -20.46 -29.69 -9.18
CA THR A 214 -19.36 -30.55 -9.56
C THR A 214 -19.12 -30.41 -11.06
N ARG A 215 -18.04 -29.72 -11.45
CA ARG A 215 -17.51 -29.73 -12.82
C ARG A 215 -16.76 -31.04 -13.00
N THR A 216 -17.47 -32.09 -13.37
CA THR A 216 -16.92 -33.06 -14.32
C THR A 216 -17.02 -32.46 -15.72
N GLN A 217 -16.03 -32.78 -16.55
CA GLN A 217 -15.82 -32.43 -17.96
C GLN A 217 -14.84 -31.29 -18.23
N ASP A 218 -13.58 -31.71 -18.35
CA ASP A 218 -12.68 -31.30 -19.42
C ASP A 218 -13.44 -31.22 -20.76
N SER A 219 -13.78 -30.00 -21.15
CA SER A 219 -14.09 -29.66 -22.53
C SER A 219 -13.06 -28.59 -22.91
N PRO A 220 -12.39 -28.66 -24.08
CA PRO A 220 -11.56 -27.58 -24.55
C PRO A 220 -12.51 -26.43 -24.90
N SER A 221 -12.79 -25.58 -23.93
CA SER A 221 -13.66 -24.41 -24.12
C SER A 221 -13.09 -23.59 -25.28
N GLU A 222 -13.90 -23.45 -26.34
CA GLU A 222 -13.57 -22.68 -27.54
C GLU A 222 -12.91 -21.34 -27.16
N PRO A 223 -11.79 -20.97 -27.79
CA PRO A 223 -10.97 -19.83 -27.36
C PRO A 223 -11.72 -18.49 -27.36
N ILE A 224 -12.78 -18.36 -28.16
CA ILE A 224 -13.53 -17.12 -28.37
C ILE A 224 -14.66 -16.93 -27.32
N CYS A 225 -15.06 -17.99 -26.60
CA CYS A 225 -16.17 -17.93 -25.64
C CYS A 225 -15.71 -17.87 -24.17
N ARG A 226 -14.44 -17.55 -23.91
CA ARG A 226 -13.95 -17.40 -22.53
C ARG A 226 -14.42 -16.07 -21.96
N PRO A 227 -15.04 -16.07 -20.77
CA PRO A 227 -15.33 -14.81 -20.07
C PRO A 227 -14.01 -14.14 -19.68
N TYR A 228 -13.97 -12.81 -19.81
CA TYR A 228 -12.83 -11.99 -19.39
C TYR A 228 -12.45 -12.32 -17.93
N GLU A 229 -11.19 -12.66 -17.69
CA GLU A 229 -10.73 -13.00 -16.34
C GLU A 229 -10.80 -11.77 -15.43
N GLN A 230 -11.04 -11.99 -14.13
CA GLN A 230 -11.00 -10.87 -13.21
C GLN A 230 -9.56 -10.37 -13.05
N PRO A 231 -9.34 -9.04 -13.00
CA PRO A 231 -8.00 -8.52 -12.76
C PRO A 231 -7.39 -9.10 -11.50
N PHE A 232 -6.10 -9.42 -11.56
CA PHE A 232 -5.40 -9.98 -10.41
C PHE A 232 -5.26 -8.93 -9.30
N VAL A 233 -5.21 -9.38 -8.05
CA VAL A 233 -5.08 -8.48 -6.90
C VAL A 233 -3.61 -8.14 -6.68
N PHE A 234 -3.26 -6.87 -6.85
CA PHE A 234 -2.01 -6.31 -6.33
C PHE A 234 -2.19 -6.06 -4.83
N THR A 235 -1.46 -6.81 -4.01
CA THR A 235 -1.69 -6.87 -2.54
C THR A 235 -1.14 -5.64 -1.83
N PRO A 236 -1.61 -5.33 -0.60
CA PRO A 236 -0.99 -4.30 0.23
C PRO A 236 0.52 -4.52 0.44
N ASP A 237 0.95 -5.77 0.58
CA ASP A 237 2.37 -6.13 0.67
C ASP A 237 3.14 -5.80 -0.61
N ASP A 238 2.55 -6.08 -1.79
CA ASP A 238 3.17 -5.69 -3.06
C ASP A 238 3.33 -4.16 -3.16
N VAL A 239 2.35 -3.37 -2.69
CA VAL A 239 2.46 -1.89 -2.64
C VAL A 239 3.56 -1.44 -1.69
N LEU A 240 3.61 -2.06 -0.51
CA LEU A 240 4.63 -1.79 0.51
C LEU A 240 6.03 -2.06 -0.04
N GLU A 241 6.25 -3.24 -0.63
CA GLU A 241 7.56 -3.67 -1.13
C GLU A 241 8.03 -2.91 -2.38
N THR A 242 7.11 -2.51 -3.27
CA THR A 242 7.49 -1.94 -4.58
C THR A 242 7.49 -0.42 -4.62
N ILE A 243 6.60 0.25 -3.88
CA ILE A 243 6.43 1.71 -3.95
C ILE A 243 6.86 2.37 -2.65
N LEU A 244 6.41 1.87 -1.51
CA LEU A 244 6.58 2.58 -0.23
C LEU A 244 7.96 2.34 0.41
N SER A 245 8.49 1.12 0.35
CA SER A 245 9.80 0.80 0.93
C SER A 245 10.98 1.53 0.26
N PRO A 246 11.02 1.73 -1.08
CA PRO A 246 12.07 2.53 -1.69
C PRO A 246 12.00 4.00 -1.25
N LEU A 247 10.77 4.52 -1.10
CA LEU A 247 10.55 5.90 -0.62
C LEU A 247 10.93 6.06 0.86
N SER A 248 10.63 5.07 1.71
CA SER A 248 10.94 5.12 3.14
C SER A 248 12.43 5.00 3.43
N ALA A 249 13.20 4.34 2.56
CA ALA A 249 14.65 4.20 2.68
C ALA A 249 15.42 5.52 2.47
N SER A 250 14.77 6.57 1.94
CA SER A 250 15.44 7.85 1.68
C SER A 250 15.48 8.75 2.92
N GLU A 251 16.64 9.26 3.30
CA GLU A 251 16.77 10.22 4.41
C GLU A 251 16.40 11.66 4.01
N ASN A 252 16.05 11.91 2.75
CA ASN A 252 15.75 13.27 2.27
C ASN A 252 14.43 13.80 2.84
N LEU A 253 14.47 14.98 3.47
CA LEU A 253 13.32 15.65 4.08
C LEU A 253 12.13 15.81 3.12
N HIS A 254 12.37 16.18 1.86
CA HIS A 254 11.32 16.38 0.86
C HIS A 254 10.69 15.05 0.44
N ILE A 255 11.48 13.98 0.38
CA ILE A 255 10.98 12.63 0.08
C ILE A 255 10.15 12.11 1.25
N GLN A 256 10.59 12.30 2.50
CA GLN A 256 9.82 11.92 3.69
C GLN A 256 8.48 12.69 3.79
N ARG A 257 8.49 14.00 3.48
CA ARG A 257 7.25 14.78 3.32
C ARG A 257 6.35 14.19 2.25
N PHE A 258 6.90 13.90 1.06
CA PHE A 258 6.14 13.30 -0.03
C PHE A 258 5.56 11.93 0.35
N LEU A 259 6.37 11.06 0.97
CA LEU A 259 5.95 9.76 1.49
C LEU A 259 4.77 9.88 2.44
N SER A 260 4.80 10.84 3.38
CA SER A 260 3.67 11.08 4.29
C SER A 260 2.36 11.42 3.55
N HIS A 261 2.43 12.13 2.42
CA HIS A 261 1.28 12.39 1.57
C HIS A 261 0.81 11.13 0.83
N VAL A 262 1.74 10.37 0.26
CA VAL A 262 1.46 9.14 -0.48
C VAL A 262 0.80 8.09 0.43
N VAL A 263 1.38 7.82 1.60
CA VAL A 263 0.85 6.85 2.58
C VAL A 263 -0.53 7.28 3.08
N LEU A 264 -0.71 8.57 3.42
CA LEU A 264 -2.02 9.08 3.84
C LEU A 264 -3.09 8.90 2.74
N ARG A 265 -2.75 9.12 1.47
CA ARG A 265 -3.64 8.90 0.33
C ARG A 265 -3.98 7.42 0.17
N TYR A 266 -3.01 6.53 0.36
CA TYR A 266 -3.22 5.08 0.33
C TYR A 266 -4.16 4.61 1.44
N ILE A 267 -3.90 5.00 2.70
CA ILE A 267 -4.76 4.70 3.85
C ILE A 267 -6.18 5.23 3.62
N SER A 268 -6.29 6.47 3.12
CA SER A 268 -7.58 7.07 2.79
C SER A 268 -8.31 6.30 1.68
N ALA A 269 -7.60 5.82 0.66
CA ALA A 269 -8.17 5.00 -0.40
C ALA A 269 -8.70 3.67 0.15
N LEU A 270 -7.95 2.97 1.01
CA LEU A 270 -8.39 1.75 1.70
C LEU A 270 -9.65 1.99 2.53
N ARG A 271 -9.65 3.04 3.36
CA ARG A 271 -10.77 3.39 4.24
C ARG A 271 -12.02 3.80 3.48
N SER A 272 -11.89 4.60 2.41
CA SER A 272 -13.00 5.00 1.53
C SER A 272 -13.74 3.79 0.92
N ARG A 273 -13.02 2.68 0.77
CA ARG A 273 -13.53 1.42 0.21
C ARG A 273 -13.84 0.38 1.29
N SER A 274 -13.79 0.74 2.58
CA SER A 274 -14.10 -0.13 3.73
C SER A 274 -13.22 -1.39 3.77
N LEU A 275 -11.94 -1.23 3.41
CA LEU A 275 -10.93 -2.26 3.56
C LEU A 275 -10.16 -2.00 4.86
N ALA A 276 -9.81 -3.08 5.57
CA ALA A 276 -8.95 -3.00 6.74
C ALA A 276 -7.57 -2.46 6.32
N VAL A 277 -7.00 -1.60 7.15
CA VAL A 277 -5.67 -1.03 6.99
C VAL A 277 -4.76 -1.74 7.98
N ASP A 278 -3.64 -2.27 7.50
CA ASP A 278 -2.67 -2.94 8.37
C ASP A 278 -1.88 -1.91 9.19
N PRO A 279 -1.53 -2.21 10.46
CA PRO A 279 -0.84 -1.27 11.36
C PRO A 279 0.44 -0.66 10.77
N VAL A 280 1.18 -1.44 9.98
CA VAL A 280 2.44 -1.05 9.33
C VAL A 280 2.31 0.26 8.53
N PHE A 281 1.15 0.52 7.90
CA PHE A 281 0.95 1.77 7.15
C PHE A 281 0.81 2.98 8.08
N TYR A 282 0.25 2.80 9.27
CA TYR A 282 0.16 3.88 10.27
C TYR A 282 1.53 4.19 10.87
N ASP A 283 2.31 3.15 11.17
CA ASP A 283 3.68 3.30 11.67
C ASP A 283 4.57 4.02 10.65
N MET A 284 4.51 3.61 9.37
CA MET A 284 5.22 4.29 8.29
C MET A 284 4.76 5.74 8.09
N LEU A 285 3.45 6.02 8.20
CA LEU A 285 2.95 7.39 8.15
C LEU A 285 3.50 8.22 9.30
N PHE A 286 3.54 7.65 10.50
CA PHE A 286 4.08 8.32 11.69
C PHE A 286 5.58 8.61 11.53
N GLU A 287 6.39 7.60 11.19
CA GLU A 287 7.84 7.73 11.00
C GLU A 287 8.16 8.77 9.91
N SER A 288 7.45 8.73 8.79
CA SER A 288 7.67 9.71 7.71
C SER A 288 7.33 11.14 8.11
N LEU A 289 6.32 11.37 8.97
CA LEU A 289 5.99 12.70 9.50
C LEU A 289 7.03 13.22 10.49
N VAL A 290 7.52 12.33 11.37
CA VAL A 290 8.57 12.66 12.34
C VAL A 290 9.88 13.00 11.61
N ASN A 291 10.29 12.17 10.65
CA ASN A 291 11.48 12.41 9.83
C ASN A 291 11.36 13.68 8.97
N ALA A 292 10.14 14.01 8.52
CA ALA A 292 9.82 15.24 7.79
C ALA A 292 9.77 16.51 8.67
N GLY A 293 9.74 16.36 10.00
CA GLY A 293 9.52 17.44 10.96
C GLY A 293 8.14 18.11 10.86
N ASP A 294 7.13 17.46 10.27
CA ASP A 294 5.78 18.03 10.07
C ASP A 294 4.86 17.72 11.28
N PHE A 295 5.24 18.25 12.44
CA PHE A 295 4.55 17.99 13.71
C PHE A 295 3.12 18.56 13.75
N MET A 296 2.86 19.66 13.04
CA MET A 296 1.51 20.26 12.99
C MET A 296 0.52 19.31 12.33
N ARG A 297 0.93 18.67 11.23
CA ARG A 297 0.11 17.68 10.56
C ARG A 297 -0.03 16.40 11.39
N LEU A 298 1.03 15.97 12.08
CA LEU A 298 0.97 14.85 13.00
C LEU A 298 -0.10 15.06 14.08
N VAL A 299 -0.11 16.23 14.74
CA VAL A 299 -1.13 16.61 15.74
C VAL A 299 -2.52 16.52 15.13
N HIS A 300 -2.73 17.09 13.95
CA HIS A 300 -4.02 17.07 13.27
C HIS A 300 -4.49 15.64 12.94
N LEU A 301 -3.59 14.78 12.47
CA LEU A 301 -3.92 13.39 12.10
C LEU A 301 -4.29 12.53 13.32
N ILE A 302 -3.65 12.77 14.47
CA ILE A 302 -3.98 12.12 15.74
C ILE A 302 -5.33 12.64 16.25
N GLN A 303 -5.52 13.95 16.31
CA GLN A 303 -6.76 14.55 16.83
C GLN A 303 -7.99 14.24 15.96
N SER A 304 -7.81 14.12 14.65
CA SER A 304 -8.88 13.72 13.72
C SER A 304 -9.19 12.22 13.71
N GLY A 305 -8.44 11.40 14.46
CA GLY A 305 -8.60 9.94 14.47
C GLY A 305 -8.32 9.28 13.12
N ILE A 306 -7.55 9.94 12.25
CA ILE A 306 -7.10 9.32 10.98
C ILE A 306 -5.97 8.35 11.26
N LEU A 307 -5.02 8.75 12.12
CA LEU A 307 -4.02 7.85 12.70
C LEU A 307 -4.71 7.06 13.82
N VAL A 308 -4.66 5.74 13.74
CA VAL A 308 -5.26 4.88 14.77
C VAL A 308 -4.38 4.90 16.01
N ASP A 309 -5.01 4.98 17.18
CA ASP A 309 -4.31 4.95 18.46
C ASP A 309 -3.58 3.61 18.62
N SER A 310 -2.30 3.68 18.96
CA SER A 310 -1.42 2.52 19.08
C SER A 310 -0.42 2.73 20.21
N LYS A 311 -0.07 1.66 20.93
CA LYS A 311 0.88 1.74 22.06
C LYS A 311 2.28 2.06 21.53
N GLU A 312 2.62 1.51 20.38
CA GLU A 312 3.88 1.72 19.68
C GLU A 312 4.04 3.19 19.29
N ILE A 313 3.01 3.79 18.68
CA ILE A 313 3.00 5.20 18.30
C ILE A 313 3.09 6.11 19.53
N ALA A 314 2.38 5.78 20.61
CA ALA A 314 2.46 6.54 21.86
C ALA A 314 3.87 6.51 22.47
N ASN A 315 4.54 5.36 22.46
CA ASN A 315 5.92 5.23 22.93
C ASN A 315 6.90 6.05 22.08
N CYS A 316 6.72 6.07 20.76
CA CYS A 316 7.51 6.91 19.87
C CYS A 316 7.23 8.41 20.07
N LEU A 317 6.00 8.82 20.38
CA LEU A 317 5.69 10.20 20.73
C LEU A 317 6.42 10.64 22.00
N LEU A 318 6.57 9.74 22.98
CA LEU A 318 7.31 10.02 24.21
C LEU A 318 8.81 10.18 23.96
N SER A 319 9.39 9.39 23.05
CA SER A 319 10.82 9.52 22.72
C SER A 319 11.15 10.84 22.04
N ILE A 320 10.20 11.44 21.30
CA ILE A 320 10.39 12.74 20.62
C ILE A 320 9.99 13.95 21.49
N GLU A 321 9.53 13.75 22.73
CA GLU A 321 9.04 14.83 23.62
C GLU A 321 10.09 15.94 23.83
N SER A 322 11.37 15.59 23.85
CA SER A 322 12.47 16.57 23.96
C SER A 322 12.55 17.54 22.78
N THR A 323 12.16 17.10 21.59
CA THR A 323 12.19 17.89 20.34
C THR A 323 10.85 18.55 20.07
N PHE A 324 9.75 17.87 20.41
CA PHE A 324 8.39 18.36 20.27
C PHE A 324 7.64 18.20 21.61
N PRO A 325 7.68 19.21 22.50
CA PRO A 325 7.07 19.13 23.83
C PRO A 325 5.60 18.71 23.86
N PRO A 326 4.73 19.10 22.90
CA PRO A 326 3.36 18.62 22.86
C PRO A 326 3.20 17.10 22.62
N ALA A 327 4.24 16.41 22.14
CA ALA A 327 4.22 14.97 21.91
C ALA A 327 3.90 14.19 23.18
N GLY A 328 4.45 14.63 24.32
CA GLY A 328 4.27 13.97 25.60
C GLY A 328 2.80 13.95 26.04
N GLN A 329 2.06 15.04 25.82
CA GLN A 329 0.63 15.08 26.12
C GLN A 329 -0.19 14.27 25.11
N LEU A 330 0.16 14.34 23.82
CA LEU A 330 -0.51 13.54 22.78
C LEU A 330 -0.37 12.03 23.01
N ALA A 331 0.80 11.60 23.48
CA ALA A 331 1.04 10.21 23.86
C ALA A 331 0.15 9.78 25.02
N LEU A 332 0.06 10.60 26.08
CA LEU A 332 -0.82 10.34 27.21
C LEU A 332 -2.29 10.31 26.78
N ASP A 333 -2.74 11.27 25.97
CA ASP A 333 -4.11 11.30 25.44
C ASP A 333 -4.42 10.05 24.61
N MET A 334 -3.46 9.57 23.81
CA MET A 334 -3.57 8.34 23.03
C MET A 334 -3.67 7.09 23.92
N LEU A 335 -2.81 6.97 24.93
CA LEU A 335 -2.84 5.86 25.89
C LEU A 335 -4.14 5.85 26.71
N HIS A 336 -4.63 7.03 27.10
CA HIS A 336 -5.93 7.16 27.79
C HIS A 336 -7.09 6.67 26.92
N ARG A 337 -7.11 7.00 25.62
CA ARG A 337 -8.15 6.52 24.69
C ARG A 337 -8.12 5.01 24.49
N LEU A 338 -6.94 4.38 24.57
CA LEU A 338 -6.79 2.93 24.45
C LEU A 338 -7.35 2.18 25.66
N GLY A 339 -7.35 2.79 26.85
CA GLY A 339 -7.95 2.24 28.09
C GLY A 339 -7.29 0.97 28.66
N ASN A 340 -6.37 0.35 27.92
CA ASN A 340 -5.67 -0.90 28.27
C ASN A 340 -4.17 -0.68 28.55
N ALA A 341 -3.76 0.57 28.79
CA ALA A 341 -2.37 0.99 28.93
C ALA A 341 -2.12 1.75 30.25
N ASN A 342 -2.91 1.46 31.29
CA ASN A 342 -2.87 2.18 32.57
C ASN A 342 -1.49 2.07 33.26
N GLU A 343 -0.82 0.92 33.17
CA GLU A 343 0.54 0.74 33.69
C GLU A 343 1.55 1.62 32.94
N SER A 344 1.48 1.66 31.61
CA SER A 344 2.35 2.50 30.77
C SER A 344 2.14 3.98 31.06
N ILE A 345 0.90 4.44 31.26
CA ILE A 345 0.59 5.83 31.65
C ILE A 345 1.27 6.17 32.99
N MET A 346 1.15 5.28 33.98
CA MET A 346 1.80 5.47 35.28
C MET A 346 3.33 5.57 35.13
N GLU A 347 3.95 4.67 34.37
CA GLU A 347 5.42 4.71 34.15
C GLU A 347 5.86 6.01 33.49
N VAL A 348 5.09 6.52 32.53
CA VAL A 348 5.35 7.80 31.86
C VAL A 348 5.23 8.98 32.83
N LEU A 349 4.19 9.02 33.66
CA LEU A 349 4.02 10.08 34.67
C LEU A 349 5.17 10.08 35.68
N LEU A 350 5.64 8.90 36.09
CA LEU A 350 6.79 8.74 36.98
C LEU A 350 8.10 9.15 36.31
N ALA A 351 8.29 8.85 35.02
CA ALA A 351 9.46 9.26 34.25
C ALA A 351 9.51 10.79 34.05
N LYS A 352 8.35 11.46 33.96
CA LYS A 352 8.25 12.93 33.91
C LYS A 352 8.54 13.61 35.26
N GLY A 353 8.69 12.84 36.34
CA GLY A 353 9.02 13.36 37.67
C GLY A 353 7.83 13.98 38.40
N ASP A 354 6.58 13.65 38.05
CA ASP A 354 5.38 14.07 38.78
C ASP A 354 4.73 12.88 39.51
N PRO A 355 5.27 12.49 40.68
CA PRO A 355 4.75 11.36 41.45
C PRO A 355 3.36 11.62 42.03
N ILE A 356 2.93 12.88 42.17
CA ILE A 356 1.61 13.22 42.73
C ILE A 356 0.51 12.99 41.70
N THR A 357 0.74 13.39 40.45
CA THR A 357 -0.21 13.10 39.36
C THR A 357 -0.26 11.60 39.05
N ALA A 358 0.89 10.91 39.11
CA ALA A 358 0.92 9.44 39.04
C ALA A 358 0.11 8.78 40.16
N LEU A 359 0.27 9.24 41.41
CA LEU A 359 -0.49 8.73 42.55
C LEU A 359 -2.01 8.97 42.41
N ARG A 360 -2.40 10.15 41.91
CA ARG A 360 -3.80 10.48 41.62
C ARG A 360 -4.38 9.53 40.58
N PHE A 361 -3.63 9.23 39.52
CA PHE A 361 -4.04 8.29 38.48
C PHE A 361 -4.21 6.85 39.02
N CYS A 362 -3.29 6.40 39.89
CA CYS A 362 -3.41 5.10 40.57
C CYS A 362 -4.62 5.02 41.50
N LYS A 363 -4.99 6.13 42.15
CA LYS A 363 -6.21 6.19 42.97
C LYS A 363 -7.47 5.98 42.13
N ASP A 364 -7.51 6.56 40.95
CA ASP A 364 -8.65 6.45 40.02
C ASP A 364 -8.73 5.05 39.37
N HIS A 365 -7.60 4.33 39.27
CA HIS A 365 -7.49 2.99 38.70
C HIS A 365 -6.96 1.99 39.74
N THR A 366 -7.85 1.50 40.60
CA THR A 366 -7.50 0.64 41.76
C THR A 366 -6.77 -0.66 41.38
N GLU A 367 -6.92 -1.13 40.13
CA GLU A 367 -6.17 -2.27 39.58
C GLU A 367 -4.64 -2.05 39.64
N LEU A 368 -4.16 -0.83 39.44
CA LEU A 368 -2.74 -0.50 39.50
C LEU A 368 -2.16 -0.58 40.92
N LEU A 369 -2.98 -0.28 41.93
CA LEU A 369 -2.59 -0.36 43.34
C LEU A 369 -2.47 -1.81 43.83
N SER A 370 -3.13 -2.75 43.16
CA SER A 370 -3.04 -4.18 43.47
C SER A 370 -1.74 -4.84 42.94
N LEU A 371 -1.00 -4.16 42.06
CA LEU A 371 0.27 -4.64 41.52
C LEU A 371 1.40 -4.45 42.55
N PRO A 372 2.28 -5.46 42.73
CA PRO A 372 3.29 -5.44 43.79
C PRO A 372 4.38 -4.39 43.60
N ASP A 373 4.68 -4.00 42.35
CA ASP A 373 5.77 -3.08 42.02
C ASP A 373 5.33 -1.61 41.96
N THR A 374 4.03 -1.32 41.92
CA THR A 374 3.49 0.04 41.81
C THR A 374 3.89 0.95 42.98
N PRO A 375 3.73 0.55 44.25
CA PRO A 375 4.11 1.41 45.38
C PRO A 375 5.60 1.76 45.39
N ARG A 376 6.45 0.84 44.92
CA ARG A 376 7.91 0.98 44.88
C ARG A 376 8.32 2.00 43.83
N LYS A 377 7.82 1.85 42.60
CA LYS A 377 8.10 2.78 41.50
C LYS A 377 7.70 4.21 41.86
N VAL A 378 6.56 4.40 42.53
CA VAL A 378 6.07 5.73 42.93
C VAL A 378 6.90 6.33 44.07
N LEU A 379 7.30 5.53 45.07
CA LEU A 379 8.16 5.99 46.17
C LEU A 379 9.59 6.29 45.72
N ASP A 380 10.15 5.49 44.82
CA ASP A 380 11.47 5.75 44.20
C ASP A 380 11.46 7.09 43.46
N SER A 381 10.43 7.34 42.64
CA SER A 381 10.25 8.62 41.95
C SER A 381 10.08 9.80 42.94
N ALA A 382 9.36 9.60 44.03
CA ALA A 382 9.20 10.61 45.07
C ALA A 382 10.52 10.92 45.80
N MET A 383 11.37 9.91 46.06
CA MET A 383 12.72 10.10 46.61
C MET A 383 13.62 10.88 45.64
N LEU A 384 13.52 10.61 44.33
CA LEU A 384 14.28 11.32 43.31
C LEU A 384 13.84 12.79 43.15
N SER A 385 12.57 13.12 43.40
CA SER A 385 12.03 14.49 43.25
C SER A 385 12.64 15.52 44.21
N SER A 386 13.42 15.09 45.20
CA SER A 386 14.13 15.92 46.21
C SER A 386 13.25 16.86 47.05
N ASP A 387 11.93 16.89 46.84
CA ASP A 387 10.97 17.64 47.67
C ASP A 387 10.47 16.77 48.84
N PRO A 388 10.80 17.13 50.10
CA PRO A 388 10.35 16.38 51.28
C PRO A 388 8.81 16.28 51.37
N LEU A 389 8.07 17.33 50.97
CA LEU A 389 6.60 17.35 51.11
C LEU A 389 5.91 16.39 50.13
N VAL A 390 6.47 16.22 48.95
CA VAL A 390 6.02 15.25 47.94
C VAL A 390 6.22 13.83 48.47
N PHE A 391 7.42 13.54 49.00
CA PHE A 391 7.70 12.24 49.61
C PHE A 391 6.79 11.96 50.81
N TYR A 392 6.57 12.95 51.68
CA TYR A 392 5.66 12.82 52.82
C TYR A 392 4.23 12.44 52.39
N SER A 393 3.71 13.11 51.36
CA SER A 393 2.34 12.91 50.87
C SER A 393 2.15 11.53 50.22
N VAL A 394 3.11 11.09 49.43
CA VAL A 394 3.12 9.77 48.79
C VAL A 394 3.25 8.66 49.84
N PHE A 395 4.19 8.81 50.78
CA PHE A 395 4.41 7.84 51.86
C PHE A 395 3.16 7.69 52.74
N ARG A 396 2.56 8.82 53.17
CA ARG A 396 1.31 8.83 53.94
C ARG A 396 0.13 8.19 53.22
N PHE A 397 0.08 8.32 51.89
CA PHE A 397 -0.98 7.69 51.11
C PHE A 397 -0.86 6.17 51.16
N PHE A 398 0.31 5.60 50.91
CA PHE A 398 0.52 4.15 50.97
C PHE A 398 0.41 3.60 52.41
N GLU A 399 0.83 4.37 53.41
CA GLU A 399 0.63 4.06 54.83
C GLU A 399 -0.86 3.92 55.18
N ARG A 400 -1.72 4.82 54.65
CA ARG A 400 -3.17 4.79 54.86
C ARG A 400 -3.92 3.86 53.93
N ALA A 401 -3.39 3.60 52.75
CA ALA A 401 -3.93 2.68 51.75
C ALA A 401 -3.52 1.22 52.00
N ALA A 402 -2.90 0.92 53.15
CA ALA A 402 -2.50 -0.40 53.62
C ALA A 402 -3.48 -1.57 53.31
N PRO A 403 -4.81 -1.45 53.44
CA PRO A 403 -5.73 -2.55 53.08
C PRO A 403 -5.81 -2.87 51.57
N LEU A 404 -5.38 -1.97 50.69
CA LEU A 404 -5.32 -2.16 49.23
C LEU A 404 -3.94 -2.63 48.77
N THR A 405 -2.91 -2.41 49.59
CA THR A 405 -1.50 -2.69 49.30
C THR A 405 -0.87 -3.61 50.35
N CYS A 406 -1.65 -4.54 50.92
CA CYS A 406 -1.25 -5.36 52.08
C CYS A 406 0.11 -6.06 51.91
N SER A 407 0.53 -6.39 50.68
CA SER A 407 1.84 -7.01 50.41
C SER A 407 3.03 -6.08 50.59
N PHE A 408 2.83 -4.76 50.62
CA PHE A 408 3.92 -3.78 50.58
C PHE A 408 4.46 -3.42 51.96
N VAL A 409 3.60 -3.31 52.98
CA VAL A 409 4.01 -2.95 54.35
C VAL A 409 4.80 -4.06 55.03
N GLU A 410 4.54 -5.32 54.66
CA GLU A 410 5.23 -6.51 55.16
C GLU A 410 6.50 -6.87 54.37
N ASP A 411 6.71 -6.28 53.18
CA ASP A 411 7.86 -6.58 52.33
C ASP A 411 9.14 -5.96 52.94
N PRO A 412 10.23 -6.73 53.15
CA PRO A 412 11.53 -6.19 53.59
C PRO A 412 12.05 -5.04 52.71
N LYS A 413 11.57 -4.94 51.47
CA LYS A 413 11.90 -3.86 50.55
C LYS A 413 11.26 -2.50 50.90
N TYR A 414 10.32 -2.43 51.84
CA TYR A 414 9.73 -1.18 52.33
C TYR A 414 10.60 -0.45 53.38
N GLN A 415 11.44 -1.21 54.10
CA GLN A 415 12.34 -0.70 55.14
C GLN A 415 13.23 0.49 54.74
N PRO A 416 13.86 0.55 53.54
CA PRO A 416 14.66 1.72 53.15
C PRO A 416 13.84 3.01 53.02
N TYR A 417 12.59 2.92 52.57
CA TYR A 417 11.71 4.09 52.44
C TYR A 417 11.25 4.60 53.81
N ALA A 418 10.95 3.68 54.74
CA ALA A 418 10.61 4.02 56.11
C ALA A 418 11.80 4.67 56.85
N ALA A 419 13.01 4.14 56.68
CA ALA A 419 14.22 4.74 57.24
C ALA A 419 14.49 6.16 56.68
N HIS A 420 14.28 6.36 55.38
CA HIS A 420 14.39 7.67 54.74
C HIS A 420 13.34 8.66 55.26
N PHE A 421 12.10 8.22 55.48
CA PHE A 421 11.04 9.03 56.08
C PHE A 421 11.39 9.46 57.52
N VAL A 422 11.92 8.55 58.33
CA VAL A 422 12.38 8.85 59.70
C VAL A 422 13.55 9.84 59.69
N SER A 423 14.46 9.72 58.73
CA SER A 423 15.57 10.68 58.58
C SER A 423 15.09 12.10 58.23
N LEU A 424 14.00 12.24 57.47
CA LEU A 424 13.50 13.54 57.03
C LEU A 424 12.53 14.19 58.02
N PHE A 425 11.66 13.40 58.67
CA PHE A 425 10.53 13.90 59.47
C PHE A 425 10.53 13.46 60.93
N GLY A 426 11.54 12.68 61.35
CA GLY A 426 11.65 12.14 62.69
C GLY A 426 10.74 10.94 62.97
N PRO A 427 11.07 10.13 63.99
CA PRO A 427 10.35 8.89 64.31
C PRO A 427 8.91 9.12 64.78
N SER A 428 8.60 10.32 65.32
CA SER A 428 7.28 10.70 65.84
C SER A 428 6.20 10.88 64.76
N SER A 429 6.60 10.91 63.49
CA SER A 429 5.72 11.21 62.35
C SER A 429 5.14 9.96 61.67
N LEU A 430 5.65 8.77 62.02
CA LEU A 430 5.16 7.47 61.57
C LEU A 430 3.86 7.11 62.31
N VAL A 431 2.83 6.69 61.55
CA VAL A 431 1.54 6.30 62.12
C VAL A 431 1.48 4.80 62.43
N ILE A 432 2.30 3.97 61.76
CA ILE A 432 2.37 2.51 62.02
C ILE A 432 3.28 2.18 63.22
N GLN A 433 3.05 2.85 64.34
CA GLN A 433 3.38 2.34 65.67
C GLN A 433 2.12 2.28 66.53
N GLN A 434 1.07 1.62 66.04
CA GLN A 434 0.02 1.01 66.87
C GLN A 434 -0.48 -0.28 66.25
#